data_AF-A0A7V5G8Y9-F1
#
_entry.id   AF-A0A7V5G8Y9-F1
#
_cell.length_a   1.000
_cell.length_b   1.000
_cell.length_c   1.000
_cell.angle_alpha   90.00
_cell.angle_beta   90.00
_cell.angle_gamma   90.00
#
_symmetry.space_group_name_H-M   'P 1'
#
loop_
_entity.id
_entity.type
_entity.pdbx_description
1 polymer ?
#
loop_
_entity_poly.entity_id
_entity_poly.type
_entity_poly.pdbx_seq_one_letter_code
_entity_poly.pdbx_strand_id
1 'polypeptide(L)' 'MKKTIKYSEEPIGDIKIIEDFLPSPENLVLKDNNVKVTISLTKESVDFFKAEAKKHHTQYQKMIRNLLDVYANNHSASKL' A
#
# COMPACT_ATOMS: atom_id res chain seq x y z
N MET A 1 -21.26 21.91 -11.27
CA MET A 1 -20.50 22.21 -12.50
C MET A 1 -19.14 22.77 -12.08
N LYS A 2 -18.01 22.13 -12.44
CA LYS A 2 -16.68 22.62 -12.08
C LYS A 2 -16.37 23.87 -12.92
N LYS A 3 -16.01 24.99 -12.26
CA LYS A 3 -15.55 26.21 -12.95
C LYS A 3 -14.23 25.91 -13.65
N THR A 4 -14.13 26.23 -14.93
CA THR A 4 -12.90 26.17 -15.70
C THR A 4 -11.96 27.29 -15.25
N ILE A 5 -10.76 26.93 -14.83
CA ILE A 5 -9.71 27.88 -14.45
C ILE A 5 -9.19 28.49 -15.76
N LYS A 6 -9.28 29.82 -15.90
CA LYS A 6 -8.68 30.57 -17.00
C LYS A 6 -7.36 31.13 -16.51
N TYR A 7 -6.25 30.66 -17.08
CA TYR A 7 -4.93 31.19 -16.79
C TYR A 7 -4.67 32.42 -17.67
N SER A 8 -4.11 33.48 -17.08
CA SER A 8 -3.55 34.64 -17.78
C SER A 8 -2.09 34.37 -18.11
N GLU A 9 -1.63 34.85 -19.27
CA GLU A 9 -0.23 34.81 -19.73
C GLU A 9 0.63 35.80 -18.93
N GLU A 10 0.71 35.60 -17.61
CA GLU A 10 1.52 36.42 -16.70
C GLU A 10 3.01 36.05 -16.81
N PRO A 11 3.92 37.02 -16.62
CA PRO A 11 5.34 36.76 -16.70
C PRO A 11 5.76 35.79 -15.58
N ILE A 12 6.33 34.65 -15.97
CA ILE A 12 6.72 33.52 -15.11
C ILE A 12 7.83 33.86 -14.07
N GLY A 13 8.39 35.07 -14.11
CA GLY A 13 9.50 35.49 -13.24
C GLY A 13 10.82 34.85 -13.62
N ASP A 14 11.81 34.89 -12.72
CA ASP A 14 13.14 34.32 -12.94
C ASP A 14 13.08 32.78 -12.91
N ILE A 15 13.31 32.14 -14.06
CA ILE A 15 13.26 30.68 -14.20
C ILE A 15 14.60 30.09 -13.76
N LYS A 16 14.57 29.22 -12.75
CA LYS A 16 15.71 28.39 -12.38
C LYS A 16 15.55 27.01 -13.01
N ILE A 17 16.40 26.69 -14.00
CA ILE A 17 16.43 25.35 -14.60
C ILE A 17 17.06 24.39 -13.60
N ILE A 18 16.30 23.35 -13.23
CA ILE A 18 16.74 22.28 -12.33
C ILE A 18 16.82 21.00 -13.17
N GLU A 19 17.87 20.21 -12.97
CA GLU A 19 17.99 18.90 -13.60
C GLU A 19 16.88 17.97 -13.10
N ASP A 20 16.40 17.08 -13.97
CA ASP A 20 15.35 16.12 -13.62
C ASP A 20 15.88 15.17 -12.53
N PHE A 21 15.37 15.35 -11.31
CA PHE A 21 15.71 14.54 -10.14
C PHE A 21 14.65 13.49 -9.84
N LEU A 22 13.55 13.46 -10.60
CA LEU A 22 12.46 12.56 -10.29
C LEU A 22 12.82 11.14 -10.75
N PRO A 23 12.78 10.15 -9.84
CA PRO A 23 12.93 8.77 -10.26
C PRO A 23 11.77 8.39 -11.17
N SER A 24 12.05 7.55 -12.17
CA SER A 24 11.03 7.08 -13.11
C SER A 24 9.81 6.50 -12.36
N PRO A 25 8.58 6.63 -12.89
CA PRO A 25 7.36 6.21 -12.21
C PRO A 25 7.41 4.77 -11.68
N GLU A 26 8.10 3.87 -12.38
CA GLU A 26 8.29 2.47 -11.97
C GLU A 26 9.10 2.32 -10.67
N ASN A 27 10.06 3.22 -10.42
CA ASN A 27 10.89 3.29 -9.21
C ASN A 27 10.17 3.99 -8.05
N LEU A 28 9.08 4.70 -8.32
CA LEU A 28 8.19 5.26 -7.30
C LEU A 28 7.16 4.23 -6.80
N VAL A 29 7.01 3.10 -7.49
CA VAL A 29 6.13 2.02 -7.04
C VAL A 29 6.86 1.20 -5.98
N LEU A 30 6.45 1.34 -4.72
CA LEU A 30 6.77 0.42 -3.64
C LEU A 30 6.18 -0.96 -3.99
N LYS A 31 6.91 -1.77 -4.76
CA LYS A 31 6.54 -3.16 -5.04
C LYS A 31 6.98 -4.01 -3.85
N ASP A 32 6.03 -4.36 -2.99
CA ASP A 32 6.28 -5.33 -1.93
C ASP A 32 6.63 -6.70 -2.55
N ASN A 33 7.80 -7.24 -2.18
CA ASN A 33 8.28 -8.56 -2.60
C ASN A 33 7.46 -9.68 -1.95
N ASN A 34 6.24 -9.90 -2.43
CA ASN A 34 5.32 -10.91 -1.90
C ASN A 34 5.56 -12.28 -2.55
N VAL A 35 5.72 -13.32 -1.73
CA VAL A 35 5.73 -14.74 -2.19
C VAL A 35 4.35 -15.34 -1.95
N LYS A 36 3.74 -15.89 -3.00
CA LYS A 36 2.45 -16.58 -2.90
C LYS A 36 2.66 -18.03 -2.51
N VAL A 37 2.03 -18.44 -1.40
CA VAL A 37 2.01 -19.82 -0.92
C VAL A 37 0.57 -20.29 -0.70
N THR A 38 0.35 -21.59 -0.79
CA THR A 38 -0.94 -22.22 -0.44
C THR A 38 -0.80 -22.86 0.93
N ILE A 39 -1.63 -22.45 1.89
CA ILE A 39 -1.70 -23.02 3.24
C ILE A 39 -3.14 -23.40 3.55
N SER A 40 -3.33 -24.51 4.27
CA SER A 40 -4.64 -24.93 4.76
C SER A 40 -4.94 -24.26 6.09
N LEU A 41 -6.10 -23.60 6.19
CA LEU A 41 -6.61 -22.99 7.42
C LEU A 41 -7.89 -23.70 7.85
N THR A 42 -8.19 -23.65 9.15
CA THR A 42 -9.47 -24.19 9.65
C THR A 42 -10.64 -23.36 9.14
N LYS A 43 -11.81 -23.99 9.00
CA LYS A 43 -13.04 -23.31 8.59
C LYS A 43 -13.38 -22.16 9.54
N GLU A 44 -13.27 -22.41 10.85
CA GLU A 44 -13.56 -21.44 11.90
C GLU A 44 -12.70 -20.18 11.78
N SER A 45 -11.38 -20.33 11.55
CA SER A 45 -10.49 -19.18 11.35
C SER A 45 -10.88 -18.37 10.10
N VAL A 46 -11.18 -19.04 8.99
CA VAL A 46 -11.58 -18.35 7.76
C VAL A 46 -12.89 -17.59 7.95
N ASP A 47 -13.87 -18.19 8.62
CA ASP A 47 -15.17 -17.57 8.87
C ASP A 47 -15.05 -16.36 9.80
N PHE A 48 -14.18 -16.42 10.82
CA PHE A 48 -13.83 -15.27 11.65
C PHE A 48 -13.30 -14.09 10.83
N PHE A 49 -12.29 -14.31 9.99
CA PHE A 49 -11.72 -13.21 9.18
C PHE A 49 -12.70 -12.67 8.14
N LYS A 50 -13.58 -13.49 7.57
CA LYS A 50 -14.65 -13.02 6.68
C LYS A 50 -15.62 -12.08 7.39
N ALA A 51 -16.01 -12.42 8.61
CA ALA A 51 -16.92 -11.60 9.41
C ALA A 51 -16.29 -10.25 9.75
N GLU A 52 -15.03 -10.25 10.23
CA GLU A 52 -14.31 -9.02 10.54
C GLU A 52 -14.02 -8.16 9.31
N ALA A 53 -13.64 -8.78 8.18
CA ALA A 53 -13.41 -8.06 6.93
C ALA A 53 -14.64 -7.30 6.44
N LYS A 54 -15.84 -7.88 6.64
CA LYS A 54 -17.11 -7.23 6.30
C LYS A 54 -17.38 -6.00 7.18
N LYS A 55 -17.05 -6.06 8.48
CA LYS A 55 -17.20 -4.93 9.41
C LYS A 55 -16.25 -3.78 9.08
N HIS A 56 -15.02 -4.11 8.68
CA HIS A 56 -13.96 -3.14 8.41
C HIS A 56 -13.83 -2.74 6.94
N HIS A 57 -14.77 -3.15 6.07
CA HIS A 57 -14.77 -2.87 4.63
C HIS A 57 -13.43 -3.18 3.94
N THR A 58 -12.86 -4.35 4.27
CA THR A 58 -11.55 -4.79 3.76
C THR A 58 -11.62 -6.22 3.23
N GLN A 59 -10.51 -6.73 2.70
CA GLN A 59 -10.38 -8.11 2.26
C GLN A 59 -9.84 -8.99 3.39
N TYR A 60 -10.48 -10.13 3.65
CA TYR A 60 -10.07 -11.05 4.72
C TYR A 60 -8.63 -11.57 4.53
N GLN A 61 -8.18 -11.73 3.27
CA GLN A 61 -6.82 -12.12 2.94
C GLN A 61 -5.79 -11.09 3.43
N LYS A 62 -6.14 -9.79 3.41
CA LYS A 62 -5.26 -8.72 3.90
C LYS A 62 -5.08 -8.83 5.42
N MET A 63 -6.16 -9.16 6.13
CA MET A 63 -6.11 -9.37 7.58
C MET A 63 -5.24 -10.57 7.95
N ILE A 64 -5.37 -11.69 7.22
CA ILE A 64 -4.54 -12.88 7.42
C ILE A 64 -3.06 -12.56 7.15
N ARG A 65 -2.74 -11.87 6.04
CA ARG A 65 -1.36 -11.48 5.72
C ARG A 65 -0.76 -10.63 6.84
N ASN A 66 -1.45 -9.57 7.26
CA ASN A 66 -0.97 -8.69 8.33
C ASN A 66 -0.76 -9.45 9.64
N LEU A 67 -1.62 -10.41 9.98
CA LEU A 67 -1.44 -11.23 11.18
C LEU A 67 -0.16 -12.06 11.11
N LEU A 68 0.11 -12.69 9.96
CA LEU A 68 1.33 -13.47 9.74
C LEU A 68 2.57 -12.58 9.80
N ASP A 69 2.52 -11.39 9.22
CA ASP A 69 3.64 -10.43 9.24
C ASP A 69 3.95 -9.98 10.68
N VAL A 70 2.92 -9.62 11.47
CA VAL A 70 3.09 -9.25 12.88
C VAL A 70 3.65 -10.41 13.71
N TYR A 71 3.12 -11.62 13.51
CA TYR A 71 3.60 -12.81 14.20
C TYR A 71 5.08 -13.08 13.87
N ALA A 72 5.44 -13.08 12.58
CA ALA A 72 6.81 -13.31 12.15
C ALA A 72 7.76 -12.26 12.74
N ASN A 73 7.41 -10.97 12.65
CA ASN A 73 8.22 -9.87 13.18
C ASN A 73 8.47 -9.98 14.68
N ASN A 74 7.44 -10.31 15.46
CA ASN A 74 7.56 -10.46 16.92
C ASN A 74 8.46 -11.64 17.31
N HIS A 75 8.49 -12.71 16.53
CA HIS A 75 9.29 -13.91 16.82
C HIS A 75 10.68 -13.90 16.16
N SER A 76 10.90 -13.09 15.13
CA SER A 76 12.23 -12.86 14.57
C SER A 76 13.06 -11.88 15.40
N ALA A 77 12.42 -10.90 16.04
CA ALA A 77 13.10 -9.90 16.87
C ALA A 77 13.69 -10.49 18.17
N SER A 78 13.11 -11.57 18.71
CA SER A 78 13.61 -12.25 19.92
C SER A 78 14.78 -13.23 19.67
N LYS A 79 15.40 -13.17 18.48
CA LYS A 79 16.48 -14.09 18.06
C LYS A 79 17.85 -13.42 17.89
N LEU A 80 18.01 -12.20 18.38
CA LEU A 80 19.28 -11.47 18.47
C LEU A 80 19.70 -11.28 19.93
#